data_AF-A0A6C0D384-F1
#
_entry.id   AF-A0A6C0D384-F1
#
_cell.length_a   1.000
_cell.length_b   1.000
_cell.length_c   1.000
_cell.angle_alpha   90.00
_cell.angle_beta   90.00
_cell.angle_gamma   90.00
#
_symmetry.space_group_name_H-M   'P 1'
#
loop_
_entity.id
_entity.type
_entity.pdbx_description
1 polymer ?
#
loop_
_entity_poly.entity_id
_entity_poly.type
_entity_poly.pdbx_seq_one_letter_code
_entity_poly.pdbx_strand_id
1 'polypeptide(L)'
;MNSYTINETIVNIDEKDIMFNDNIFYINNTLKGYIHLIKKEIESNLELWERNKKYLNPYEFINTNYDSASSCVCSYKPISRAFFKMIEILNNYNFSFPKNMKSFHLAEGPGGFIEALSFYRKNKQDMYYGITLMDDECSVPKWSRADYFLMKNPNIIIETGEDNTGNLYNVKNLLYMEKYKHSIDFITADGGFDFSIDFNKQEENSAKLIFCEICFTLMLQKEGGSFVLKVFDLYSSCSLQLLYLLSYFYEEVIISKPLSSRPANSEKYIICLRFKMVHNLKQILDKFIENYESYKITNIFKPEMKFPNHFVEKMIEINSIFGQNQIENIVSILNYIVDESKNEKSEQIKKTHLSKCAKLCKKYNLPIYEYYNYV
;
A
#
# COMPACT_ATOMS: atom_id res chain seq x y z
N MET A 1 13.42 -1.91 6.75
CA MET A 1 12.52 -1.59 5.63
C MET A 1 13.30 -1.91 4.39
N ASN A 2 12.74 -2.76 3.53
CA ASN A 2 13.41 -3.19 2.30
C ASN A 2 12.80 -2.39 1.16
N SER A 3 13.65 -1.79 0.34
CA SER A 3 13.24 -0.84 -0.69
C SER A 3 14.13 -0.98 -1.91
N TYR A 4 13.53 -1.02 -3.09
CA TYR A 4 14.25 -1.23 -4.34
C TYR A 4 13.72 -0.27 -5.41
N THR A 5 14.61 0.57 -5.94
CA THR A 5 14.31 1.50 -7.02
C THR A 5 14.25 0.77 -8.35
N ILE A 6 13.28 1.14 -9.20
CA ILE A 6 13.06 0.54 -10.53
C ILE A 6 13.76 1.36 -11.63
N ASN A 7 14.06 2.64 -11.38
CA ASN A 7 14.50 3.61 -12.39
C ASN A 7 15.69 3.18 -13.26
N GLU A 8 15.39 2.85 -14.51
CA GLU A 8 16.30 2.88 -15.66
C GLU A 8 15.51 3.17 -16.95
N THR A 9 16.18 3.60 -18.02
CA THR A 9 15.61 4.12 -19.28
C THR A 9 14.32 3.45 -19.73
N ILE A 10 13.20 4.14 -19.54
CA ILE A 10 11.87 3.71 -19.95
C ILE A 10 11.57 4.25 -21.33
N VAL A 11 11.08 3.39 -22.20
CA VAL A 11 10.64 3.78 -23.55
C VAL A 11 9.34 4.57 -23.43
N ASN A 12 9.23 5.61 -24.26
CA ASN A 12 8.03 6.42 -24.38
C ASN A 12 6.79 5.53 -24.59
N ILE A 13 5.72 5.76 -23.83
CA ILE A 13 4.44 5.07 -23.99
C ILE A 13 3.56 5.95 -24.86
N ASP A 14 3.06 5.42 -25.97
CA ASP A 14 2.13 6.12 -26.88
C ASP A 14 0.68 5.69 -26.56
N GLU A 15 -0.29 6.56 -26.80
CA GLU A 15 -1.71 6.23 -26.60
C GLU A 15 -2.16 5.02 -27.42
N LYS A 16 -1.51 4.77 -28.57
CA LYS A 16 -1.79 3.59 -29.41
C LYS A 16 -1.33 2.30 -28.74
N ASP A 17 -0.44 2.34 -27.75
CA ASP A 17 0.05 1.14 -27.07
C ASP A 17 -0.96 0.63 -26.03
N ILE A 18 -1.93 1.47 -25.65
CA ILE A 18 -2.99 1.13 -24.71
C ILE A 18 -4.07 0.33 -25.42
N MET A 19 -4.18 -0.95 -25.06
CA MET A 19 -5.20 -1.87 -25.58
C MET A 19 -5.44 -2.98 -24.58
N PHE A 20 -6.59 -2.93 -23.90
CA PHE A 20 -6.95 -3.91 -22.88
C PHE A 20 -7.17 -5.28 -23.52
N ASN A 21 -6.67 -6.32 -22.86
CA ASN A 21 -6.77 -7.70 -23.35
C ASN A 21 -6.63 -8.71 -22.20
N ASP A 22 -7.13 -9.93 -22.41
CA ASP A 22 -7.14 -10.99 -21.41
C ASP A 22 -5.86 -11.85 -21.36
N ASN A 23 -4.79 -11.48 -22.09
CA ASN A 23 -3.58 -12.31 -22.23
C ASN A 23 -2.66 -12.22 -21.01
N ILE A 24 -2.99 -12.92 -19.93
CA ILE A 24 -2.17 -12.90 -18.72
C ILE A 24 -0.94 -13.80 -18.88
N PHE A 25 0.23 -13.27 -18.54
CA PHE A 25 1.42 -14.06 -18.25
C PHE A 25 1.96 -13.71 -16.86
N TYR A 26 2.84 -14.55 -16.33
CA TYR A 26 3.46 -14.33 -15.03
C TYR A 26 4.99 -14.39 -15.13
N ILE A 27 5.65 -13.53 -14.35
CA ILE A 27 7.08 -13.60 -14.05
C ILE A 27 7.29 -14.36 -12.73
N ASN A 28 8.52 -14.86 -12.50
CA ASN A 28 8.87 -15.65 -11.32
C ASN A 28 7.97 -16.89 -11.10
N ASN A 29 7.59 -17.60 -12.17
CA ASN A 29 6.64 -18.74 -12.11
C ASN A 29 6.94 -19.77 -11.01
N THR A 30 8.21 -20.16 -10.85
CA THR A 30 8.64 -21.10 -9.82
C THR A 30 8.37 -20.56 -8.42
N LEU A 31 8.77 -19.31 -8.14
CA LEU A 31 8.56 -18.66 -6.85
C LEU A 31 7.07 -18.49 -6.53
N LYS A 32 6.27 -18.06 -7.52
CA LYS A 32 4.82 -17.96 -7.40
C LYS A 32 4.23 -19.33 -7.00
N GLY A 33 4.66 -20.40 -7.66
CA GLY A 33 4.27 -21.77 -7.34
C GLY A 33 4.59 -22.16 -5.89
N TYR A 34 5.81 -21.91 -5.42
CA TYR A 34 6.20 -22.20 -4.03
C TYR A 34 5.41 -21.40 -3.00
N ILE A 35 5.20 -20.10 -3.24
CA ILE A 35 4.40 -19.25 -2.35
C ILE A 35 2.96 -19.75 -2.29
N HIS A 36 2.36 -20.13 -3.41
CA HIS A 36 1.01 -20.69 -3.44
C HIS A 36 0.90 -21.99 -2.63
N LEU A 37 1.88 -22.88 -2.75
CA LEU A 37 1.92 -24.13 -1.98
C LEU A 37 2.02 -23.85 -0.48
N ILE A 38 2.93 -22.98 -0.07
CA ILE A 38 3.14 -22.65 1.34
C ILE A 38 1.95 -21.86 1.93
N LYS A 39 1.31 -20.98 1.15
CA LYS A 39 0.07 -20.29 1.57
C LYS A 39 -1.08 -21.27 1.82
N LYS A 40 -1.18 -22.38 1.08
CA LYS A 40 -2.19 -23.42 1.33
C LYS A 40 -1.97 -24.16 2.66
N GLU A 41 -0.73 -24.35 3.07
CA GLU A 41 -0.43 -24.95 4.39
C GLU A 41 -0.98 -24.11 5.54
N ILE A 42 -1.11 -22.78 5.36
CA ILE A 42 -1.74 -21.90 6.35
C ILE A 42 -3.21 -22.24 6.57
N GLU A 43 -3.94 -22.61 5.50
CA GLU A 43 -5.38 -22.89 5.53
C GLU A 43 -5.71 -24.06 6.48
N SER A 44 -4.78 -25.01 6.65
CA SER A 44 -4.93 -26.14 7.56
C SER A 44 -4.93 -25.75 9.05
N ASN A 45 -4.38 -24.58 9.41
CA ASN A 45 -4.12 -24.16 10.79
C ASN A 45 -4.48 -22.68 11.04
N LEU A 46 -5.55 -22.18 10.42
CA LEU A 46 -5.91 -20.74 10.40
C LEU A 46 -5.96 -20.08 11.79
N GLU A 47 -6.58 -20.70 12.79
CA GLU A 47 -6.70 -20.10 14.12
C GLU A 47 -5.32 -19.92 14.80
N LEU A 48 -4.50 -20.97 14.74
CA LEU A 48 -3.14 -20.94 15.27
C LEU A 48 -2.26 -19.97 14.48
N TRP A 49 -2.44 -19.90 13.16
CA TRP A 49 -1.78 -18.93 12.31
C TRP A 49 -2.12 -17.48 12.69
N GLU A 50 -3.40 -17.14 12.84
CA GLU A 50 -3.85 -15.79 13.20
C GLU A 50 -3.24 -15.29 14.52
N ARG A 51 -3.07 -16.19 15.50
CA ARG A 51 -2.41 -15.88 16.76
C ARG A 51 -0.90 -15.73 16.60
N ASN A 52 -0.24 -16.73 16.00
CA ASN A 52 1.22 -16.79 15.94
C ASN A 52 1.83 -15.78 14.96
N LYS A 53 1.13 -15.41 13.87
CA LYS A 53 1.61 -14.38 12.94
C LYS A 53 1.71 -12.99 13.59
N LYS A 54 0.86 -12.71 14.60
CA LYS A 54 0.91 -11.47 15.39
C LYS A 54 2.06 -11.55 16.38
N TYR A 55 2.14 -12.67 17.09
CA TYR A 55 3.14 -12.93 18.11
C TYR A 55 4.59 -12.86 17.59
N LEU A 56 4.83 -13.52 16.46
CA LEU A 56 6.15 -13.62 15.83
C LEU A 56 6.50 -12.42 14.96
N ASN A 57 5.58 -11.49 14.72
CA ASN A 57 5.90 -10.26 14.00
C ASN A 57 6.73 -9.33 14.92
N PRO A 58 7.99 -9.00 14.56
CA PRO A 58 8.87 -8.21 15.41
C PRO A 58 8.38 -6.80 15.74
N TYR A 59 7.41 -6.29 14.96
CA TYR A 59 6.89 -4.93 15.06
C TYR A 59 5.39 -4.88 15.39
N GLU A 60 4.76 -6.01 15.79
CA GLU A 60 3.33 -6.02 16.13
C GLU A 60 3.02 -5.14 17.35
N PHE A 61 3.87 -5.23 18.38
CA PHE A 61 3.65 -4.60 19.68
C PHE A 61 3.91 -3.08 19.73
N ILE A 62 4.13 -2.45 18.56
CA ILE A 62 4.11 -0.99 18.45
C ILE A 62 2.75 -0.48 18.91
N ASN A 63 1.66 -1.12 18.48
CA ASN A 63 0.29 -0.68 18.73
C ASN A 63 -0.58 -1.72 19.43
N THR A 64 -0.18 -2.99 19.46
CA THR A 64 -0.88 -4.03 20.21
C THR A 64 -0.20 -4.32 21.53
N ASN A 65 -1.00 -4.63 22.55
CA ASN A 65 -0.47 -5.14 23.81
C ASN A 65 0.09 -6.55 23.59
N TYR A 66 1.14 -6.90 24.32
CA TYR A 66 1.69 -8.26 24.27
C TYR A 66 0.83 -9.23 25.08
N ASP A 67 0.46 -8.83 26.29
CA ASP A 67 -0.43 -9.55 27.22
C ASP A 67 -1.30 -8.54 27.98
N SER A 68 -2.17 -9.02 28.87
CA SER A 68 -3.03 -8.16 29.69
C SER A 68 -2.27 -7.25 30.66
N ALA A 69 -1.02 -7.59 30.98
CA ALA A 69 -0.17 -6.84 31.91
C ALA A 69 0.77 -5.84 31.21
N SER A 70 1.00 -5.98 29.91
CA SER A 70 1.99 -5.22 29.14
C SER A 70 1.30 -4.30 28.14
N SER A 71 1.40 -2.98 28.33
CA SER A 71 0.90 -2.03 27.32
C SER A 71 1.77 -2.03 26.07
N CYS A 72 1.18 -1.70 24.91
CA CYS A 72 1.91 -1.49 23.66
C CYS A 72 2.99 -0.40 23.80
N VAL A 73 3.99 -0.44 22.93
CA VAL A 73 5.16 0.45 23.02
C VAL A 73 4.83 1.91 22.72
N CYS A 74 4.08 2.14 21.63
CA CYS A 74 3.64 3.48 21.30
C CYS A 74 2.46 3.88 22.19
N SER A 75 2.57 5.04 22.83
CA SER A 75 1.50 5.62 23.64
C SER A 75 0.44 6.32 22.77
N TYR A 76 0.79 6.73 21.54
CA TYR A 76 -0.17 7.28 20.58
C TYR A 76 -1.14 6.20 20.10
N LYS A 77 -2.44 6.51 20.12
CA LYS A 77 -3.53 5.62 19.69
C LYS A 77 -4.11 6.13 18.37
N PRO A 78 -3.55 5.72 17.23
CA PRO A 78 -4.10 6.07 15.93
C PRO A 78 -5.41 5.36 15.65
N ILE A 79 -6.17 5.90 14.69
CA ILE A 79 -7.44 5.35 14.21
C ILE A 79 -7.23 3.95 13.61
N SER A 80 -6.08 3.74 12.95
CA SER A 80 -5.73 2.44 12.38
C SER A 80 -4.21 2.20 12.38
N ARG A 81 -3.82 0.93 12.23
CA ARG A 81 -2.40 0.54 12.11
C ARG A 81 -1.72 1.07 10.86
N ALA A 82 -2.49 1.48 9.85
CA ALA A 82 -1.96 2.07 8.62
C ALA A 82 -1.14 3.33 8.93
N PHE A 83 -1.46 4.04 10.02
CA PHE A 83 -0.68 5.17 10.53
C PHE A 83 0.82 4.88 10.61
N PHE A 84 1.22 3.75 11.20
CA PHE A 84 2.63 3.43 11.39
C PHE A 84 3.35 3.14 10.06
N LYS A 85 2.66 2.54 9.10
CA LYS A 85 3.21 2.30 7.75
C LYS A 85 3.50 3.63 7.06
N MET A 86 2.55 4.56 7.15
CA MET A 86 2.71 5.88 6.56
C MET A 86 3.81 6.70 7.23
N ILE A 87 3.90 6.67 8.57
CA ILE A 87 5.01 7.31 9.30
C ILE A 87 6.36 6.77 8.85
N GLU A 88 6.50 5.44 8.68
CA GLU A 88 7.73 4.86 8.14
C GLU A 88 8.05 5.36 6.74
N ILE A 89 7.06 5.40 5.85
CA ILE A 89 7.22 5.87 4.47
C ILE A 89 7.64 7.35 4.46
N LEU A 90 6.95 8.22 5.19
CA LEU A 90 7.23 9.67 5.25
C LEU A 90 8.63 9.99 5.75
N ASN A 91 9.16 9.21 6.69
CA ASN A 91 10.49 9.43 7.26
C ASN A 91 11.63 8.78 6.44
N ASN A 92 11.32 7.80 5.58
CA ASN A 92 12.34 7.07 4.83
C ASN A 92 12.55 7.58 3.41
N TYR A 93 11.64 8.39 2.87
CA TYR A 93 11.72 8.92 1.51
C TYR A 93 11.69 10.44 1.49
N ASN A 94 12.39 11.01 0.52
CA ASN A 94 12.51 12.45 0.36
C ASN A 94 11.36 13.00 -0.48
N PHE A 95 10.20 13.15 0.15
CA PHE A 95 9.07 13.85 -0.46
C PHE A 95 9.31 15.37 -0.48
N SER A 96 9.15 16.00 -1.64
CA SER A 96 9.27 17.45 -1.78
C SER A 96 7.94 18.13 -1.46
N PHE A 97 7.64 18.31 -0.17
CA PHE A 97 6.39 18.94 0.26
C PHE A 97 6.48 20.48 0.20
N PRO A 98 5.47 21.16 -0.37
CA PRO A 98 5.39 22.61 -0.32
C PRO A 98 5.12 23.11 1.11
N LYS A 99 5.20 24.43 1.30
CA LYS A 99 4.86 25.07 2.59
C LYS A 99 3.43 24.72 3.02
N ASN A 100 2.47 24.90 2.12
CA ASN A 100 1.07 24.52 2.30
C ASN A 100 0.75 23.45 1.26
N MET A 101 0.39 22.26 1.73
CA MET A 101 0.21 21.09 0.89
C MET A 101 -1.26 20.79 0.69
N LYS A 102 -1.62 20.34 -0.52
CA LYS A 102 -2.87 19.62 -0.76
C LYS A 102 -2.55 18.15 -0.98
N SER A 103 -3.19 17.27 -0.21
CA SER A 103 -3.08 15.82 -0.43
C SER A 103 -4.43 15.17 -0.71
N PHE A 104 -4.41 14.03 -1.40
CA PHE A 104 -5.62 13.27 -1.73
C PHE A 104 -5.43 11.80 -1.41
N HIS A 105 -6.42 11.21 -0.74
CA HIS A 105 -6.34 9.89 -0.11
C HIS A 105 -7.43 8.97 -0.68
N LEU A 106 -7.03 7.95 -1.43
CA LEU A 106 -7.91 7.08 -2.23
C LEU A 106 -8.20 5.75 -1.52
N ALA A 107 -9.48 5.47 -1.26
CA ALA A 107 -9.96 4.23 -0.63
C ALA A 107 -9.32 3.93 0.74
N GLU A 108 -8.99 4.98 1.52
CA GLU A 108 -8.23 4.86 2.77
C GLU A 108 -9.08 5.00 4.05
N GLY A 109 -10.41 4.81 3.97
CA GLY A 109 -11.23 4.74 5.19
C GLY A 109 -10.62 3.73 6.18
N PRO A 110 -10.50 4.04 7.49
CA PRO A 110 -11.02 5.20 8.24
C PRO A 110 -10.07 6.42 8.33
N GLY A 111 -9.00 6.49 7.53
CA GLY A 111 -8.13 7.67 7.43
C GLY A 111 -6.78 7.60 8.16
N GLY A 112 -6.24 6.41 8.44
CA GLY A 112 -4.97 6.28 9.17
C GLY A 112 -3.76 6.94 8.48
N PHE A 113 -3.76 7.01 7.14
CA PHE A 113 -2.73 7.71 6.37
C PHE A 113 -2.90 9.24 6.45
N ILE A 114 -4.13 9.76 6.41
CA ILE A 114 -4.40 11.20 6.65
C ILE A 114 -3.92 11.60 8.06
N GLU A 115 -4.23 10.78 9.06
CA GLU A 115 -3.79 11.00 10.43
C GLU A 115 -2.26 11.04 10.54
N ALA A 116 -1.56 10.09 9.92
CA ALA A 116 -0.10 10.07 9.91
C ALA A 116 0.51 11.29 9.22
N LEU A 117 -0.06 11.70 8.09
CA LEU A 117 0.42 12.85 7.33
C LEU A 117 0.20 14.16 8.11
N SER A 118 -0.97 14.34 8.71
CA SER A 118 -1.27 15.47 9.59
C SER A 118 -0.33 15.50 10.82
N PHE A 119 -0.10 14.35 11.45
CA PHE A 119 0.84 14.20 12.56
C PHE A 119 2.29 14.54 12.19
N TYR A 120 2.72 14.13 10.98
CA TYR A 120 4.07 14.40 10.47
C TYR A 120 4.26 15.88 10.11
N ARG A 121 3.29 16.46 9.39
CA ARG A 121 3.36 17.83 8.88
C ARG A 121 3.13 18.90 9.95
N LYS A 122 2.24 18.64 10.91
CA LYS A 122 1.82 19.57 11.97
C LYS A 122 1.48 20.98 11.43
N ASN A 123 0.93 21.06 10.22
CA ASN A 123 0.57 22.32 9.57
C ASN A 123 -0.95 22.42 9.38
N LYS A 124 -1.57 23.41 10.04
CA LYS A 124 -3.02 23.65 9.94
C LYS A 124 -3.45 24.27 8.58
N GLN A 125 -2.49 24.73 7.78
CA GLN A 125 -2.75 25.29 6.45
C GLN A 125 -2.73 24.22 5.34
N ASP A 126 -2.30 22.99 5.66
CA ASP A 126 -2.40 21.87 4.73
C ASP A 126 -3.88 21.48 4.58
N MET A 127 -4.27 21.03 3.38
CA MET A 127 -5.62 20.53 3.08
C MET A 127 -5.54 19.05 2.71
N TYR A 128 -6.38 18.24 3.34
CA TYR A 128 -6.40 16.79 3.15
C TYR A 128 -7.76 16.39 2.55
N TYR A 129 -7.75 15.83 1.35
CA TYR A 129 -8.95 15.32 0.69
C TYR A 129 -8.98 13.80 0.78
N GLY A 130 -10.13 13.20 1.06
CA GLY A 130 -10.27 11.74 1.11
C GLY A 130 -11.51 11.27 0.38
N ILE A 131 -11.41 10.16 -0.35
CA ILE A 131 -12.55 9.46 -0.95
C ILE A 131 -12.52 8.00 -0.52
N THR A 132 -13.65 7.47 -0.10
CA THR A 132 -13.82 6.05 0.21
C THR A 132 -15.27 5.65 0.01
N LEU A 133 -15.52 4.36 -0.14
CA LEU A 133 -16.89 3.83 -0.21
C LEU A 133 -17.71 4.26 1.01
N MET A 134 -18.89 4.81 0.74
CA MET A 134 -19.83 5.31 1.76
C MET A 134 -20.85 4.26 2.23
N ASP A 135 -20.79 3.04 1.67
CA ASP A 135 -21.78 1.99 1.92
C ASP A 135 -21.77 1.47 3.37
N ASP A 136 -22.92 0.97 3.81
CA ASP A 136 -23.20 0.66 5.20
C ASP A 136 -22.66 -0.70 5.69
N GLU A 137 -22.06 -1.49 4.81
CA GLU A 137 -21.57 -2.84 5.14
C GLU A 137 -20.43 -2.82 6.18
N CYS A 138 -20.51 -3.72 7.18
CA CYS A 138 -19.52 -3.86 8.25
C CYS A 138 -18.10 -4.24 7.78
N SER A 139 -17.98 -4.78 6.56
CA SER A 139 -16.73 -5.25 5.94
C SER A 139 -15.86 -4.12 5.37
N VAL A 140 -16.45 -2.94 5.13
CA VAL A 140 -15.75 -1.77 4.58
C VAL A 140 -15.36 -0.83 5.73
N PRO A 141 -14.08 -0.49 5.92
CA PRO A 141 -13.68 0.41 6.98
C PRO A 141 -14.22 1.84 6.72
N LYS A 142 -15.15 2.30 7.57
CA LYS A 142 -15.80 3.62 7.45
C LYS A 142 -15.05 4.72 8.20
N TRP A 143 -15.25 5.96 7.76
CA TRP A 143 -14.90 7.17 8.51
C TRP A 143 -15.64 7.32 9.85
N SER A 144 -16.69 6.54 10.12
CA SER A 144 -17.46 6.64 11.38
C SER A 144 -16.63 6.35 12.64
N ARG A 145 -15.48 5.66 12.52
CA ARG A 145 -14.51 5.52 13.62
C ARG A 145 -13.60 6.74 13.81
N ALA A 146 -13.71 7.72 12.93
CA ALA A 146 -12.87 8.91 12.84
C ALA A 146 -13.65 10.22 13.06
N ASP A 147 -14.93 10.19 13.44
CA ASP A 147 -15.75 11.40 13.63
C ASP A 147 -15.06 12.44 14.52
N TYR A 148 -14.54 12.01 15.67
CA TYR A 148 -13.79 12.90 16.56
C TYR A 148 -12.52 13.46 15.91
N PHE A 149 -11.82 12.66 15.11
CA PHE A 149 -10.62 13.10 14.40
C PHE A 149 -10.94 14.11 13.30
N LEU A 150 -12.00 13.88 12.53
CA LEU A 150 -12.50 14.81 11.51
C LEU A 150 -12.97 16.12 12.15
N MET A 151 -13.72 16.07 13.25
CA MET A 151 -14.13 17.26 14.00
C MET A 151 -12.93 18.09 14.49
N LYS A 152 -11.83 17.44 14.88
CA LYS A 152 -10.63 18.12 15.37
C LYS A 152 -9.78 18.73 14.25
N ASN A 153 -9.97 18.28 13.01
CA ASN A 153 -9.17 18.65 11.84
C ASN A 153 -10.10 19.13 10.71
N PRO A 154 -10.60 20.38 10.78
CA PRO A 154 -11.55 20.92 9.80
C PRO A 154 -10.95 21.11 8.39
N ASN A 155 -9.64 20.95 8.25
CA ASN A 155 -8.92 20.96 6.98
C ASN A 155 -8.94 19.60 6.26
N ILE A 156 -9.65 18.60 6.80
CA ILE A 156 -9.93 17.32 6.14
C ILE A 156 -11.30 17.41 5.47
N ILE A 157 -11.35 17.15 4.16
CA ILE A 157 -12.56 17.20 3.33
C ILE A 157 -12.79 15.82 2.74
N ILE A 158 -13.97 15.24 2.98
CA ILE A 158 -14.36 13.95 2.40
C ILE A 158 -15.14 14.20 1.11
N GLU A 159 -14.63 13.64 0.02
CA GLU A 159 -15.24 13.63 -1.30
C GLU A 159 -16.06 12.36 -1.48
N THR A 160 -17.23 12.50 -2.08
CA THR A 160 -18.16 11.39 -2.35
C THR A 160 -18.32 11.11 -3.85
N GLY A 161 -17.65 11.90 -4.70
CA GLY A 161 -17.81 11.81 -6.16
C GLY A 161 -19.11 12.44 -6.66
N GLU A 162 -19.40 12.29 -7.95
CA GLU A 162 -20.63 12.81 -8.57
C GLU A 162 -21.87 12.03 -8.13
N ASP A 163 -21.75 10.72 -7.92
CA ASP A 163 -22.86 9.84 -7.54
C ASP A 163 -23.07 9.72 -6.02
N ASN A 164 -22.24 10.42 -5.24
CA ASN A 164 -22.22 10.40 -3.77
C ASN A 164 -21.88 9.06 -3.10
N THR A 165 -21.37 8.07 -3.84
CA THR A 165 -21.04 6.75 -3.28
C THR A 165 -19.59 6.62 -2.80
N GLY A 166 -18.70 7.48 -3.30
CA GLY A 166 -17.26 7.34 -3.13
C GLY A 166 -16.66 6.12 -3.84
N ASN A 167 -17.40 5.48 -4.74
CA ASN A 167 -16.96 4.30 -5.47
C ASN A 167 -15.95 4.68 -6.57
N LEU A 168 -14.71 4.21 -6.43
CA LEU A 168 -13.65 4.44 -7.42
C LEU A 168 -13.88 3.67 -8.72
N TYR A 169 -14.77 2.68 -8.77
CA TYR A 169 -15.09 1.96 -10.01
C TYR A 169 -16.04 2.74 -10.93
N ASN A 170 -16.66 3.80 -10.44
CA ASN A 170 -17.55 4.62 -11.26
C ASN A 170 -16.75 5.69 -12.00
N VAL A 171 -16.78 5.64 -13.34
CA VAL A 171 -16.10 6.64 -14.20
C VAL A 171 -16.58 8.06 -13.95
N LYS A 172 -17.85 8.25 -13.56
CA LYS A 172 -18.40 9.57 -13.19
C LYS A 172 -17.66 10.19 -11.99
N ASN A 173 -17.33 9.37 -11.01
CA ASN A 173 -16.56 9.81 -9.84
C ASN A 173 -15.11 10.15 -10.21
N LEU A 174 -14.52 9.46 -11.19
CA LEU A 174 -13.21 9.82 -11.73
C LEU A 174 -13.28 11.18 -12.45
N LEU A 175 -14.22 11.37 -13.37
CA LEU A 175 -14.38 12.62 -14.14
C LEU A 175 -14.69 13.82 -13.23
N TYR A 176 -15.44 13.61 -12.16
CA TYR A 176 -15.69 14.62 -11.14
C TYR A 176 -14.41 15.21 -10.53
N MET A 177 -13.30 14.46 -10.52
CA MET A 177 -12.01 14.91 -10.00
C MET A 177 -11.30 15.95 -10.89
N GLU A 178 -11.74 16.16 -12.14
CA GLU A 178 -11.21 17.21 -13.01
C GLU A 178 -11.27 18.61 -12.36
N LYS A 179 -12.21 18.83 -11.41
CA LYS A 179 -12.33 20.07 -10.64
C LYS A 179 -11.03 20.47 -9.93
N TYR A 180 -10.15 19.51 -9.63
CA TYR A 180 -8.87 19.73 -8.96
C TYR A 180 -7.75 20.21 -9.89
N LYS A 181 -7.89 20.08 -11.23
CA LYS A 181 -6.97 20.63 -12.23
C LYS A 181 -5.48 20.35 -11.95
N HIS A 182 -5.10 19.09 -11.70
CA HIS A 182 -3.72 18.70 -11.40
C HIS A 182 -3.06 19.53 -10.28
N SER A 183 -3.79 19.80 -9.19
CA SER A 183 -3.30 20.66 -8.09
C SER A 183 -2.94 19.92 -6.80
N ILE A 184 -3.00 18.58 -6.79
CA ILE A 184 -2.67 17.78 -5.60
C ILE A 184 -1.17 17.48 -5.56
N ASP A 185 -0.52 17.88 -4.46
CA ASP A 185 0.93 17.72 -4.28
C ASP A 185 1.29 16.29 -3.86
N PHE A 186 0.45 15.64 -3.07
CA PHE A 186 0.71 14.31 -2.53
C PHE A 186 -0.53 13.41 -2.58
N ILE A 187 -0.41 12.23 -3.17
CA ILE A 187 -1.52 11.28 -3.28
C ILE A 187 -1.15 9.99 -2.56
N THR A 188 -2.10 9.39 -1.86
CA THR A 188 -1.93 8.04 -1.32
C THR A 188 -3.14 7.17 -1.65
N ALA A 189 -2.88 5.87 -1.80
CA ALA A 189 -3.88 4.84 -2.03
C ALA A 189 -3.54 3.61 -1.18
N ASP A 190 -4.37 3.30 -0.18
CA ASP A 190 -4.22 2.15 0.74
C ASP A 190 -5.41 1.17 0.64
N GLY A 191 -6.14 1.23 -0.47
CA GLY A 191 -7.29 0.38 -0.75
C GLY A 191 -6.99 -1.11 -0.60
N GLY A 192 -8.01 -1.88 -0.21
CA GLY A 192 -7.90 -3.32 -0.11
C GLY A 192 -9.19 -3.96 0.37
N PHE A 193 -9.42 -5.19 -0.09
CA PHE A 193 -10.57 -6.00 0.29
C PHE A 193 -10.19 -7.03 1.36
N ASP A 194 -11.19 -7.65 2.00
CA ASP A 194 -10.94 -8.80 2.86
C ASP A 194 -10.67 -10.04 1.99
N PHE A 195 -9.40 -10.42 1.90
CA PHE A 195 -8.94 -11.58 1.13
C PHE A 195 -8.74 -12.83 1.99
N SER A 196 -9.35 -12.90 3.19
CA SER A 196 -9.22 -14.03 4.12
C SER A 196 -9.61 -15.39 3.52
N ILE A 197 -10.34 -15.39 2.40
CA ILE A 197 -10.82 -16.60 1.71
C ILE A 197 -9.85 -17.13 0.64
N ASP A 198 -9.07 -16.27 -0.03
CA ASP A 198 -8.13 -16.69 -1.09
C ASP A 198 -6.93 -15.73 -1.21
N PHE A 199 -5.88 -15.99 -0.43
CA PHE A 199 -4.64 -15.20 -0.46
C PHE A 199 -3.86 -15.31 -1.78
N ASN A 200 -4.16 -16.31 -2.62
CA ASN A 200 -3.45 -16.55 -3.87
C ASN A 200 -4.02 -15.73 -5.03
N LYS A 201 -5.29 -15.31 -4.96
CA LYS A 201 -5.92 -14.43 -5.96
C LYS A 201 -5.89 -12.95 -5.60
N GLN A 202 -5.18 -12.59 -4.54
CA GLN A 202 -5.15 -11.22 -4.04
C GLN A 202 -4.60 -10.23 -5.08
N GLU A 203 -3.61 -10.64 -5.87
CA GLU A 203 -3.06 -9.82 -6.96
C GLU A 203 -4.11 -9.57 -8.04
N GLU A 204 -4.70 -10.63 -8.60
CA GLU A 204 -5.68 -10.50 -9.70
C GLU A 204 -6.96 -9.80 -9.26
N ASN A 205 -7.42 -10.03 -8.02
CA ASN A 205 -8.63 -9.40 -7.48
C ASN A 205 -8.44 -7.91 -7.16
N SER A 206 -7.21 -7.48 -6.85
CA SER A 206 -6.91 -6.07 -6.56
C SER A 206 -6.60 -5.26 -7.82
N ALA A 207 -6.33 -5.91 -8.96
CA ALA A 207 -5.88 -5.26 -10.19
C ALA A 207 -6.81 -4.13 -10.65
N LYS A 208 -8.13 -4.32 -10.58
CA LYS A 208 -9.10 -3.28 -10.95
C LYS A 208 -9.04 -2.07 -10.01
N LEU A 209 -8.94 -2.28 -8.70
CA LEU A 209 -8.81 -1.20 -7.73
C LEU A 209 -7.53 -0.40 -7.92
N ILE A 210 -6.40 -1.10 -8.05
CA ILE A 210 -5.09 -0.48 -8.29
C ILE A 210 -5.11 0.34 -9.59
N PHE A 211 -5.72 -0.19 -10.66
CA PHE A 211 -5.90 0.54 -11.91
C PHE A 211 -6.75 1.81 -11.73
N CYS A 212 -7.88 1.72 -11.03
CA CYS A 212 -8.73 2.88 -10.74
C CYS A 212 -7.99 3.92 -9.90
N GLU A 213 -7.26 3.51 -8.86
CA GLU A 213 -6.44 4.39 -8.02
C GLU A 213 -5.36 5.12 -8.83
N ILE A 214 -4.72 4.43 -9.78
CA ILE A 214 -3.77 5.05 -10.71
C ILE A 214 -4.47 6.07 -11.61
N CYS A 215 -5.64 5.77 -12.17
CA CYS A 215 -6.38 6.72 -12.99
C CYS A 215 -6.78 7.99 -12.21
N PHE A 216 -7.30 7.82 -10.99
CA PHE A 216 -7.59 8.95 -10.09
C PHE A 216 -6.32 9.77 -9.82
N THR A 217 -5.20 9.10 -9.55
CA THR A 217 -3.91 9.76 -9.33
C THR A 217 -3.51 10.59 -10.54
N LEU A 218 -3.53 10.02 -11.75
CA LEU A 218 -3.18 10.72 -12.98
C LEU A 218 -4.08 11.94 -13.25
N MET A 219 -5.36 11.87 -12.88
CA MET A 219 -6.31 13.00 -12.97
C MET A 219 -5.99 14.13 -11.97
N LEU A 220 -5.50 13.79 -10.78
CA LEU A 220 -5.33 14.70 -9.64
C LEU A 220 -3.93 15.29 -9.50
N GLN A 221 -2.90 14.52 -9.88
CA GLN A 221 -1.51 14.75 -9.51
C GLN A 221 -0.95 16.01 -10.18
N LYS A 222 -0.36 16.88 -9.37
CA LYS A 222 0.42 18.03 -9.81
C LYS A 222 1.80 17.63 -10.29
N GLU A 223 2.34 18.37 -11.27
CA GLU A 223 3.74 18.26 -11.69
C GLU A 223 4.69 18.39 -10.49
N GLY A 224 5.68 17.50 -10.43
CA GLY A 224 6.62 17.38 -9.31
C GLY A 224 6.05 16.74 -8.04
N GLY A 225 4.75 16.41 -8.02
CA GLY A 225 4.10 15.76 -6.87
C GLY A 225 4.52 14.31 -6.67
N SER A 226 4.05 13.68 -5.59
CA SER A 226 4.41 12.29 -5.23
C SER A 226 3.18 11.45 -4.90
N PHE A 227 3.31 10.14 -5.11
CA PHE A 227 2.23 9.17 -4.95
C PHE A 227 2.71 7.93 -4.18
N VAL A 228 1.88 7.41 -3.27
CA VAL A 228 2.12 6.16 -2.54
C VAL A 228 0.97 5.21 -2.79
N LEU A 229 1.25 4.04 -3.35
CA LEU A 229 0.24 3.05 -3.75
C LEU A 229 0.48 1.72 -3.07
N LYS A 230 -0.50 1.20 -2.35
CA LYS A 230 -0.47 -0.15 -1.83
C LYS A 230 -0.64 -1.16 -2.97
N VAL A 231 0.18 -2.19 -2.93
CA VAL A 231 0.12 -3.33 -3.84
C VAL A 231 0.34 -4.63 -3.08
N PHE A 232 0.06 -5.75 -3.74
CA PHE A 232 0.30 -7.08 -3.20
C PHE A 232 1.42 -7.76 -3.96
N ASP A 233 1.24 -9.02 -4.33
CA ASP A 233 2.15 -9.70 -5.25
C ASP A 233 2.22 -8.95 -6.60
N LEU A 234 3.36 -9.06 -7.27
CA LEU A 234 3.67 -8.32 -8.51
C LEU A 234 4.17 -9.29 -9.59
N TYR A 235 3.52 -10.45 -9.70
CA TYR A 235 3.93 -11.52 -10.62
C TYR A 235 3.23 -11.44 -11.97
N SER A 236 2.02 -10.88 -12.02
CA SER A 236 1.21 -10.80 -13.22
C SER A 236 1.73 -9.76 -14.20
N SER A 237 1.44 -10.00 -15.49
CA SER A 237 1.63 -9.01 -16.54
C SER A 237 0.90 -7.71 -16.25
N CYS A 238 -0.28 -7.75 -15.62
CA CYS A 238 -1.01 -6.55 -15.17
C CYS A 238 -0.14 -5.66 -14.29
N SER A 239 0.38 -6.24 -13.20
CA SER A 239 1.23 -5.53 -12.23
C SER A 239 2.49 -4.98 -12.89
N LEU A 240 3.11 -5.76 -13.78
CA LEU A 240 4.28 -5.33 -14.54
C LEU A 240 3.98 -4.11 -15.43
N GLN A 241 2.83 -4.12 -16.11
CA GLN A 241 2.38 -3.03 -16.98
C GLN A 241 2.02 -1.76 -16.20
N LEU A 242 1.32 -1.90 -15.06
CA LEU A 242 0.99 -0.77 -14.19
C LEU A 242 2.26 -0.13 -13.58
N LEU A 243 3.25 -0.95 -13.19
CA LEU A 243 4.55 -0.45 -12.75
C LEU A 243 5.29 0.27 -13.87
N TYR A 244 5.32 -0.30 -15.07
CA TYR A 244 5.95 0.33 -16.23
C TYR A 244 5.30 1.70 -16.54
N LEU A 245 3.97 1.77 -16.47
CA LEU A 245 3.20 3.00 -16.62
C LEU A 245 3.56 4.05 -15.56
N LEU A 246 3.58 3.69 -14.28
CA LEU A 246 3.99 4.62 -13.21
C LEU A 246 5.41 5.13 -13.43
N SER A 247 6.29 4.25 -13.88
CA SER A 247 7.69 4.58 -14.11
C SER A 247 7.86 5.49 -15.35
N TYR A 248 6.92 5.46 -16.31
CA TYR A 248 6.80 6.47 -17.36
C TYR A 248 6.31 7.84 -16.83
N PHE A 249 5.44 7.88 -15.83
CA PHE A 249 4.86 9.12 -15.28
C PHE A 249 5.62 9.74 -14.11
N TYR A 250 6.57 9.05 -13.50
CA TYR A 250 7.34 9.58 -12.36
C TYR A 250 8.83 9.54 -12.65
N GLU A 251 9.59 10.47 -12.07
CA GLU A 251 11.05 10.41 -12.18
C GLU A 251 11.62 9.26 -11.36
N GLU A 252 10.97 8.89 -10.25
CA GLU A 252 11.44 7.80 -9.40
C GLU A 252 10.33 6.91 -8.87
N VAL A 253 10.48 5.60 -9.09
CA VAL A 253 9.56 4.56 -8.61
C VAL A 253 10.32 3.52 -7.78
N ILE A 254 9.83 3.28 -6.57
CA ILE A 254 10.46 2.42 -5.57
C ILE A 254 9.43 1.42 -5.05
N ILE A 255 9.77 0.13 -5.02
CA ILE A 255 8.94 -0.88 -4.32
C ILE A 255 9.47 -1.04 -2.91
N SER A 256 8.58 -0.94 -1.93
CA SER A 256 8.94 -0.92 -0.52
C SER A 256 8.03 -1.76 0.36
N LYS A 257 8.61 -2.37 1.38
CA LYS A 257 7.85 -3.03 2.46
C LYS A 257 8.24 -2.41 3.81
N PRO A 258 7.39 -1.55 4.40
CA PRO A 258 7.57 -1.02 5.75
C PRO A 258 7.63 -2.14 6.79
N LEU A 259 8.35 -1.91 7.90
CA LEU A 259 8.53 -2.91 8.97
C LEU A 259 7.24 -3.17 9.75
N SER A 260 6.35 -2.18 9.82
CA SER A 260 5.01 -2.30 10.41
C SER A 260 4.02 -3.07 9.53
N SER A 261 4.35 -3.33 8.25
CA SER A 261 3.63 -4.30 7.43
C SER A 261 4.11 -5.71 7.76
N ARG A 262 3.18 -6.65 7.96
CA ARG A 262 3.53 -8.00 8.44
C ARG A 262 4.44 -8.70 7.43
N PRO A 263 5.53 -9.34 7.88
CA PRO A 263 6.53 -9.88 6.96
C PRO A 263 6.02 -11.08 6.13
N ALA A 264 5.06 -11.84 6.66
CA ALA A 264 4.45 -12.99 5.97
C ALA A 264 3.37 -12.61 4.94
N ASN A 265 2.91 -11.36 4.89
CA ASN A 265 1.89 -10.94 3.92
C ASN A 265 2.52 -10.42 2.62
N SER A 266 1.72 -10.40 1.56
CA SER A 266 2.13 -9.91 0.25
C SER A 266 2.08 -8.38 0.12
N GLU A 267 1.57 -7.67 1.12
CA GLU A 267 1.42 -6.21 1.10
C GLU A 267 2.78 -5.50 0.98
N LYS A 268 2.86 -4.60 0.01
CA LYS A 268 3.99 -3.73 -0.32
C LYS A 268 3.43 -2.36 -0.75
N TYR A 269 4.30 -1.38 -0.91
CA TYR A 269 3.97 -0.03 -1.36
C TYR A 269 4.88 0.36 -2.52
N ILE A 270 4.29 0.92 -3.57
CA ILE A 270 5.01 1.61 -4.64
C ILE A 270 5.08 3.09 -4.23
N ILE A 271 6.29 3.63 -4.17
CA ILE A 271 6.57 5.02 -3.86
C ILE A 271 7.01 5.70 -5.15
N CYS A 272 6.20 6.62 -5.62
CA CYS A 272 6.38 7.38 -6.84
C CYS A 272 6.73 8.83 -6.47
N LEU A 273 7.87 9.31 -6.94
CA LEU A 273 8.39 10.65 -6.64
C LEU A 273 8.52 11.46 -7.93
N ARG A 274 8.17 12.75 -7.83
CA ARG A 274 8.32 13.77 -8.87
C ARG A 274 7.57 13.39 -10.15
N PHE A 275 6.26 13.60 -10.12
CA PHE A 275 5.38 13.38 -11.26
C PHE A 275 5.81 14.22 -12.47
N LYS A 276 5.98 13.56 -13.61
CA LYS A 276 6.34 14.16 -14.90
C LYS A 276 5.05 14.45 -15.65
N MET A 277 4.80 15.73 -15.92
CA MET A 277 3.66 16.14 -16.74
C MET A 277 3.96 15.87 -18.22
N VAL A 278 3.84 14.62 -18.63
CA VAL A 278 4.12 14.19 -20.02
C VAL A 278 3.06 14.75 -20.98
N HIS A 279 3.49 15.08 -22.20
CA HIS A 279 2.66 15.73 -23.21
C HIS A 279 1.42 14.92 -23.63
N ASN A 280 1.47 13.59 -23.52
CA ASN A 280 0.39 12.69 -23.92
C ASN A 280 -0.45 12.15 -22.74
N LEU A 281 -0.33 12.74 -21.55
CA LEU A 281 -1.09 12.33 -20.35
C LEU A 281 -2.60 12.27 -20.63
N LYS A 282 -3.14 13.29 -21.30
CA LYS A 282 -4.57 13.38 -21.58
C LYS A 282 -5.03 12.26 -22.52
N GLN A 283 -4.29 11.99 -23.58
CA GLN A 283 -4.59 10.93 -24.55
C GLN A 283 -4.55 9.55 -23.90
N ILE A 284 -3.59 9.33 -23.00
CA ILE A 284 -3.50 8.10 -22.20
C ILE A 284 -4.72 7.96 -21.27
N LEU A 285 -5.08 9.05 -20.56
CA LEU A 285 -6.26 9.08 -19.69
C LEU A 285 -7.55 8.82 -20.47
N ASP A 286 -7.73 9.43 -21.65
CA ASP A 286 -8.89 9.22 -22.50
C ASP A 286 -9.05 7.73 -22.88
N LYS A 287 -7.94 7.05 -23.22
CA LYS A 287 -7.93 5.61 -23.49
C LYS A 287 -8.27 4.74 -22.27
N PHE A 288 -7.85 5.15 -21.08
CA PHE A 288 -8.25 4.48 -19.84
C PHE A 288 -9.72 4.70 -19.51
N ILE A 289 -10.24 5.91 -19.74
CA ILE A 289 -11.65 6.26 -19.54
C ILE A 289 -12.54 5.44 -20.47
N GLU A 290 -12.17 5.27 -21.75
CA GLU A 290 -12.88 4.42 -22.71
C GLU A 290 -13.06 2.97 -22.22
N ASN A 291 -12.12 2.45 -21.43
CA ASN A 291 -12.10 1.07 -20.95
C ASN A 291 -12.38 0.94 -19.44
N TYR A 292 -12.76 2.04 -18.78
CA TYR A 292 -12.79 2.15 -17.32
C TYR A 292 -13.82 1.20 -16.67
N GLU A 293 -14.98 1.07 -17.30
CA GLU A 293 -16.07 0.25 -16.80
C GLU A 293 -15.86 -1.25 -17.05
N SER A 294 -14.77 -1.65 -17.70
CA SER A 294 -14.44 -3.07 -17.90
C SER A 294 -14.47 -3.81 -16.56
N TYR A 295 -15.18 -4.94 -16.55
CA TYR A 295 -15.37 -5.73 -15.33
C TYR A 295 -14.03 -6.29 -14.81
N LYS A 296 -13.11 -6.62 -15.72
CA LYS A 296 -11.83 -7.24 -15.41
C LYS A 296 -10.70 -6.46 -16.05
N ILE A 297 -9.72 -6.09 -15.24
CA ILE A 297 -8.47 -5.48 -15.70
C ILE A 297 -7.38 -6.54 -15.60
N THR A 298 -6.90 -6.99 -16.76
CA THR A 298 -5.90 -8.06 -16.90
C THR A 298 -4.60 -7.52 -17.48
N ASN A 299 -4.67 -6.77 -18.57
CA ASN A 299 -3.57 -6.02 -19.15
C ASN A 299 -4.11 -4.70 -19.68
N ILE A 300 -3.26 -3.67 -19.65
CA ILE A 300 -3.54 -2.32 -20.14
C ILE A 300 -2.81 -2.00 -21.46
N PHE A 301 -1.79 -2.78 -21.84
CA PHE A 301 -1.04 -2.62 -23.09
C PHE A 301 -1.28 -3.73 -24.09
N LYS A 302 -1.06 -3.40 -25.37
CA LYS A 302 -1.05 -4.33 -26.51
C LYS A 302 -0.17 -5.56 -26.24
N PRO A 303 -0.60 -6.78 -26.64
CA PRO A 303 0.19 -8.00 -26.48
C PRO A 303 1.60 -7.94 -27.11
N GLU A 304 1.76 -7.14 -28.16
CA GLU A 304 3.02 -6.99 -28.89
C GLU A 304 4.01 -6.04 -28.19
N MET A 305 3.57 -5.30 -27.17
CA MET A 305 4.42 -4.37 -26.44
C MET A 305 5.52 -5.13 -25.71
N LYS A 306 6.77 -4.81 -26.03
CA LYS A 306 7.95 -5.39 -25.38
C LYS A 306 8.48 -4.45 -24.32
N PHE A 307 8.63 -4.96 -23.11
CA PHE A 307 9.33 -4.25 -22.04
C PHE A 307 10.84 -4.41 -22.22
N PRO A 308 11.65 -3.40 -21.86
CA PRO A 308 13.10 -3.56 -21.81
C PRO A 308 13.49 -4.75 -20.94
N ASN A 309 14.40 -5.62 -21.42
CA ASN A 309 14.81 -6.82 -20.70
C ASN A 309 15.29 -6.49 -19.28
N HIS A 310 16.06 -5.41 -19.14
CA HIS A 310 16.57 -4.96 -17.84
C HIS A 310 15.45 -4.64 -16.84
N PHE A 311 14.36 -4.01 -17.29
CA PHE A 311 13.19 -3.74 -16.44
C PHE A 311 12.55 -5.04 -15.95
N VAL A 312 12.38 -6.02 -16.85
CA VAL A 312 11.80 -7.33 -16.51
C VAL A 312 12.71 -8.11 -15.55
N GLU A 313 14.02 -8.14 -15.82
CA GLU A 313 15.03 -8.78 -14.98
C GLU A 313 15.06 -8.14 -13.58
N LYS A 314 14.99 -6.81 -13.51
CA LYS A 314 14.93 -6.09 -12.24
C LYS A 314 13.70 -6.46 -11.43
N MET A 315 12.55 -6.55 -12.09
CA MET A 315 11.32 -7.01 -11.44
C MET A 315 11.42 -8.45 -10.95
N ILE A 316 12.05 -9.34 -11.73
CA ILE A 316 12.31 -10.71 -11.31
C ILE A 316 13.20 -10.76 -10.07
N GLU A 317 14.27 -9.95 -10.02
CA GLU A 317 15.16 -9.85 -8.86
C GLU A 317 14.41 -9.36 -7.61
N ILE A 318 13.69 -8.23 -7.72
CA ILE A 318 12.94 -7.63 -6.60
C ILE A 318 11.90 -8.61 -6.07
N ASN A 319 11.14 -9.24 -6.95
CA ASN A 319 10.15 -10.26 -6.59
C ASN A 319 10.79 -11.46 -5.89
N SER A 320 11.99 -11.87 -6.32
CA SER A 320 12.72 -12.98 -5.68
C SER A 320 13.12 -12.63 -4.25
N ILE A 321 13.60 -11.41 -4.01
CA ILE A 321 14.00 -10.97 -2.66
C ILE A 321 12.79 -10.89 -1.72
N PHE A 322 11.71 -10.25 -2.15
CA PHE A 322 10.50 -10.14 -1.31
C PHE A 322 9.83 -11.50 -1.11
N GLY A 323 9.74 -12.33 -2.15
CA GLY A 323 9.12 -13.65 -2.07
C GLY A 323 9.90 -14.62 -1.18
N GLN A 324 11.23 -14.61 -1.27
CA GLN A 324 12.08 -15.43 -0.38
C GLN A 324 11.88 -15.04 1.08
N ASN A 325 11.94 -13.74 1.39
CA ASN A 325 11.69 -13.26 2.75
C ASN A 325 10.26 -13.62 3.23
N GLN A 326 9.25 -13.56 2.36
CA GLN A 326 7.90 -13.98 2.70
C GLN A 326 7.83 -15.48 3.04
N ILE A 327 8.44 -16.34 2.22
CA ILE A 327 8.52 -17.79 2.43
C ILE A 327 9.15 -18.10 3.79
N GLU A 328 10.31 -17.50 4.09
CA GLU A 328 11.04 -17.72 5.34
C GLU A 328 10.19 -17.36 6.56
N ASN A 329 9.44 -16.26 6.49
CA ASN A 329 8.56 -15.84 7.57
C ASN A 329 7.34 -16.77 7.72
N ILE A 330 6.73 -17.23 6.62
CA ILE A 330 5.62 -18.19 6.71
C ILE A 330 6.10 -19.51 7.30
N VAL A 331 7.21 -20.07 6.79
CA VAL A 331 7.78 -21.33 7.28
C VAL A 331 8.20 -21.22 8.74
N SER A 332 8.80 -20.09 9.15
CA SER A 332 9.15 -19.85 10.56
C SER A 332 7.93 -19.89 11.47
N ILE A 333 6.80 -19.29 11.06
CA ILE A 333 5.56 -19.31 11.83
C ILE A 333 4.99 -20.74 11.88
N LEU A 334 4.94 -21.45 10.75
CA LEU A 334 4.44 -22.83 10.68
C LEU A 334 5.27 -23.78 11.57
N ASN A 335 6.60 -23.68 11.53
CA ASN A 335 7.48 -24.46 12.39
C ASN A 335 7.25 -24.15 13.88
N TYR A 336 7.03 -22.87 14.22
CA TYR A 336 6.73 -22.48 15.60
C TYR A 336 5.39 -23.02 16.10
N ILE A 337 4.40 -23.19 15.22
CA ILE A 337 3.09 -23.77 15.58
C ILE A 337 3.25 -25.22 16.05
N VAL A 338 4.10 -26.00 15.37
CA VAL A 338 4.35 -27.42 15.62
C VAL A 338 5.39 -27.65 16.74
N ASP A 339 6.24 -26.66 17.05
CA ASP A 339 7.28 -26.78 18.07
C ASP A 339 6.70 -26.98 19.49
N GLU A 340 6.96 -28.14 20.10
CA GLU A 340 6.54 -28.50 21.45
C GLU A 340 7.33 -27.74 22.55
N SER A 341 8.53 -27.24 22.23
CA SER A 341 9.42 -26.50 23.15
C SER A 341 9.17 -24.99 23.20
N LYS A 342 8.11 -24.51 22.52
CA LYS A 342 7.88 -23.07 22.27
C LYS A 342 7.77 -22.16 23.50
N ASN A 343 7.40 -22.71 24.66
CA ASN A 343 7.22 -21.93 25.89
C ASN A 343 8.55 -21.35 26.39
N GLU A 344 9.66 -22.09 26.22
CA GLU A 344 10.99 -21.64 26.67
C GLU A 344 11.52 -20.44 25.87
N LYS A 345 11.14 -20.34 24.59
CA LYS A 345 11.57 -19.26 23.68
C LYS A 345 10.73 -17.98 23.82
N SER A 346 9.58 -18.06 24.49
CA SER A 346 8.56 -17.00 24.46
C SER A 346 9.03 -15.68 25.07
N GLU A 347 9.72 -15.74 26.22
CA GLU A 347 10.16 -14.57 26.97
C GLU A 347 11.32 -13.83 26.26
N GLN A 348 12.22 -14.58 25.63
CA GLN A 348 13.29 -14.00 24.81
C GLN A 348 12.74 -13.30 23.56
N ILE A 349 11.75 -13.90 22.90
CA ILE A 349 11.04 -13.28 21.77
C ILE A 349 10.37 -11.98 22.21
N LYS A 350 9.64 -12.00 23.35
CA LYS A 350 9.00 -10.81 23.94
C LYS A 350 9.99 -9.66 24.10
N LYS A 351 11.08 -9.88 24.83
CA LYS A 351 12.09 -8.85 25.11
C LYS A 351 12.70 -8.29 23.83
N THR A 352 12.99 -9.16 22.87
CA THR A 352 13.58 -8.78 21.58
C THR A 352 12.61 -7.92 20.75
N HIS A 353 11.34 -8.30 20.67
CA HIS A 353 10.33 -7.59 19.88
C HIS A 353 9.99 -6.23 20.50
N LEU A 354 9.85 -6.15 21.84
CA LEU A 354 9.63 -4.89 22.53
C LEU A 354 10.79 -3.91 22.31
N SER A 355 12.05 -4.36 22.38
CA SER A 355 13.21 -3.51 22.09
C SER A 355 13.24 -3.06 20.63
N LYS A 356 12.91 -3.92 19.65
CA LYS A 356 12.79 -3.53 18.24
C LYS A 356 11.70 -2.47 18.04
N CYS A 357 10.53 -2.65 18.65
CA CYS A 357 9.43 -1.69 18.61
C CYS A 357 9.83 -0.34 19.23
N ALA A 358 10.50 -0.35 20.38
CA ALA A 358 10.95 0.87 21.06
C ALA A 358 11.98 1.63 20.23
N LYS A 359 12.96 0.93 19.65
CA LYS A 359 13.94 1.51 18.71
C LYS A 359 13.26 2.14 17.50
N LEU A 360 12.24 1.47 16.93
CA LEU A 360 11.50 2.01 15.79
C LEU A 360 10.72 3.29 16.18
N CYS A 361 10.04 3.29 17.32
CA CYS A 361 9.30 4.46 17.79
C CYS A 361 10.25 5.64 18.06
N LYS A 362 11.39 5.40 18.72
CA LYS A 362 12.44 6.41 18.95
C LYS A 362 12.97 6.96 17.62
N LYS A 363 13.25 6.09 16.64
CA LYS A 363 13.74 6.49 15.31
C LYS A 363 12.80 7.48 14.61
N TYR A 364 11.49 7.30 14.74
CA TYR A 364 10.49 8.13 14.07
C TYR A 364 9.81 9.17 15.00
N ASN A 365 10.41 9.45 16.16
CA ASN A 365 9.89 10.40 17.15
C ASN A 365 8.43 10.14 17.55
N LEU A 366 8.04 8.86 17.59
CA LEU A 366 6.73 8.44 18.08
C LEU A 366 6.74 8.41 19.61
N PRO A 367 5.65 8.82 20.27
CA PRO A 367 5.63 8.92 21.72
C PRO A 367 5.57 7.53 22.35
N ILE A 368 6.46 7.26 23.30
CA ILE A 368 6.58 5.98 24.02
C ILE A 368 6.31 6.18 25.51
N TYR A 369 5.78 5.15 26.17
CA TYR A 369 5.66 5.18 27.64
C TYR A 369 7.05 5.21 28.30
N GLU A 370 7.16 5.92 29.43
CA GLU A 370 8.45 6.17 30.09
C GLU A 370 9.23 4.89 30.42
N TYR A 371 8.54 3.81 30.80
CA TYR A 371 9.19 2.54 31.14
C TYR A 371 9.84 1.84 29.92
N TYR A 372 9.48 2.23 28.68
CA TYR A 372 10.15 1.78 27.45
C TYR A 372 11.33 2.67 27.03
N ASN A 373 11.60 3.79 27.71
CA ASN A 373 12.77 4.62 27.40
C ASN A 373 14.09 3.91 27.69
N TYR A 374 14.10 2.97 28.63
CA TYR A 374 15.26 2.21 29.10
C TYR A 374 15.43 0.84 28.41
N VAL A 375 14.55 0.52 27.45
CA VAL A 375 14.59 -0.68 26.59
C VAL A 375 15.13 -0.31 25.21
#